data_AF-A0A0X3XPX3-F1
#
_entry.id   AF-A0A0X3XPX3-F1
#
_cell.length_a   1.000
_cell.length_b   1.000
_cell.length_c   1.000
_cell.angle_alpha   90.00
_cell.angle_beta   90.00
_cell.angle_gamma   90.00
#
_symmetry.space_group_name_H-M   'P 1'
#
loop_
_entity.id
_entity.type
_entity.pdbx_description
1 polymer ?
#
loop_
_entity_poly.entity_id
_entity_poly.type
_entity_poly.pdbx_seq_one_letter_code
_entity_poly.pdbx_strand_id
1 'polypeptide(L)'
;MNAYDAVVRSMHRDGYSPDRISAELNVPKDEIAEIIDSTEQNDDEQTTPAPEPVTEAMPEVAALLAWAAAHDDTKVRADGEQAAAVLTTLRERRTVDAELEKISSEENQLEERLAALRARKKTLRPQTAGAKRRRQERDYEPSTVRAWARTHGHEVPDRGQIPKKVLDAWRQSQRVPAAVN
;
A
#
# COMPACT_ATOMS: atom_id res chain seq x y z
N MET A 1 -3.96 -29.67 15.08
CA MET A 1 -3.56 -28.62 14.12
C MET A 1 -2.98 -27.47 14.92
N ASN A 2 -1.67 -27.27 14.85
CA ASN A 2 -1.00 -26.21 15.61
C ASN A 2 -1.19 -24.87 14.90
N ALA A 3 -1.38 -23.78 15.64
CA ALA A 3 -1.54 -22.44 15.07
C ALA A 3 -0.29 -22.01 14.26
N TYR A 4 0.87 -22.55 14.65
CA TYR A 4 2.14 -22.38 13.97
C TYR A 4 2.14 -22.94 12.53
N ASP A 5 1.66 -24.18 12.34
CA ASP A 5 1.62 -24.84 11.03
C ASP A 5 0.77 -24.05 10.02
N ALA A 6 -0.33 -23.45 10.49
CA ALA A 6 -1.21 -22.65 9.66
C ALA A 6 -0.52 -21.37 9.14
N VAL A 7 0.33 -20.74 9.95
CA VAL A 7 1.08 -19.55 9.56
C VAL A 7 2.18 -19.89 8.55
N VAL A 8 2.92 -20.98 8.78
CA VAL A 8 3.94 -21.48 7.83
C VAL A 8 3.30 -21.76 6.47
N ARG A 9 2.15 -22.44 6.46
CA ARG A 9 1.39 -22.75 5.24
C ARG A 9 0.88 -21.50 4.52
N SER A 10 0.41 -20.50 5.26
CA SER A 10 -0.02 -19.23 4.67
C SER A 10 1.15 -18.50 4.02
N MET A 11 2.28 -18.38 4.70
CA MET A 11 3.46 -17.69 4.17
C MET A 11 4.02 -18.40 2.93
N HIS A 12 4.02 -19.73 2.90
CA HIS A 12 4.44 -20.47 1.70
C HIS A 12 3.51 -20.21 0.51
N ARG A 13 2.18 -20.19 0.73
CA ARG A 13 1.19 -19.87 -0.31
C ARG A 13 1.34 -18.44 -0.85
N ASP A 14 1.77 -17.51 0.00
CA ASP A 14 2.07 -16.12 -0.36
C ASP A 14 3.43 -15.95 -1.07
N GLY A 15 4.11 -17.06 -1.39
CA GLY A 15 5.35 -17.08 -2.19
C GLY A 15 6.63 -16.89 -1.39
N TYR A 16 6.60 -17.05 -0.07
CA TYR A 16 7.80 -16.96 0.77
C TYR A 16 8.60 -18.27 0.70
N SER A 17 9.89 -18.15 0.42
CA SER A 17 10.81 -19.31 0.45
C SER A 17 10.96 -19.88 1.86
N PRO A 18 11.18 -21.20 2.04
CA PRO A 18 11.39 -21.83 3.34
C PRO A 18 12.47 -21.15 4.20
N ASP A 19 13.55 -20.66 3.58
CA ASP A 19 14.62 -19.90 4.26
C ASP A 19 14.13 -18.62 4.91
N ARG A 20 13.19 -17.93 4.25
CA ARG A 20 12.61 -16.67 4.72
C ARG A 20 11.61 -16.90 5.84
N ILE A 21 10.84 -17.98 5.77
CA ILE A 21 9.90 -18.38 6.81
C ILE A 21 10.67 -18.80 8.08
N SER A 22 11.77 -19.53 7.91
CA SER A 22 12.66 -19.94 9.01
C SER A 22 13.24 -18.73 9.75
N ALA A 23 13.71 -17.73 9.01
CA ALA A 23 14.24 -16.50 9.59
C ALA A 23 13.18 -15.67 10.33
N GLU A 24 11.94 -15.63 9.82
CA GLU A 24 10.86 -14.82 10.40
C GLU A 24 10.27 -15.45 11.67
N LEU A 25 10.10 -16.78 11.66
CA LEU A 25 9.47 -17.51 12.77
C LEU A 25 10.48 -18.11 13.76
N ASN A 26 11.77 -17.99 13.47
CA ASN A 26 12.87 -18.57 14.26
C ASN A 26 12.70 -20.09 14.49
N VAL A 27 12.31 -20.81 13.44
CA VAL A 27 12.11 -22.25 13.44
C VAL A 27 13.07 -22.91 12.44
N PRO A 28 13.63 -24.09 12.75
CA PRO A 28 14.51 -24.81 11.84
C PRO A 28 13.86 -25.05 10.47
N LYS A 29 14.67 -24.91 9.42
CA LYS A 29 14.25 -25.09 8.03
C LYS A 29 13.69 -26.49 7.76
N ASP A 30 14.25 -27.50 8.41
CA ASP A 30 13.83 -28.90 8.22
C ASP A 30 12.40 -29.13 8.71
N GLU A 31 11.99 -28.49 9.80
CA GLU A 31 10.63 -28.55 10.34
C GLU A 31 9.64 -27.80 9.44
N ILE A 32 10.05 -26.69 8.83
CA ILE A 32 9.24 -25.97 7.83
C ILE A 32 9.05 -26.81 6.56
N ALA A 33 10.09 -27.51 6.11
CA ALA A 33 10.02 -28.40 4.96
C ALA A 33 9.07 -29.58 5.21
N GLU A 34 9.15 -30.19 6.41
CA GLU A 34 8.26 -31.28 6.81
C GLU A 34 6.80 -30.83 6.89
N ILE A 35 6.52 -29.62 7.38
CA ILE A 35 5.17 -29.05 7.42
C ILE A 35 4.62 -28.79 6.01
N ILE A 36 5.45 -28.32 5.07
CA ILE A 36 5.05 -28.07 3.68
C ILE A 36 4.76 -29.40 2.96
N ASP A 37 5.66 -30.38 3.07
CA ASP A 37 5.55 -31.71 2.44
C ASP A 37 4.34 -32.51 2.98
N SER A 38 4.11 -32.43 4.30
CA SER A 38 2.91 -33.00 4.93
C SER A 38 1.61 -32.34 4.47
N THR A 39 1.65 -31.14 3.88
CA THR A 39 0.45 -30.45 3.35
C THR A 39 0.15 -30.93 1.93
N GLU A 40 1.18 -31.13 1.11
CA GLU A 40 1.01 -31.68 -0.25
C GLU A 40 0.42 -33.10 -0.23
N GLN A 41 0.72 -33.91 0.79
CA GLN A 41 0.12 -35.24 0.96
C GLN A 41 -1.32 -35.22 1.53
N ASN A 42 -1.72 -34.17 2.25
CA ASN A 42 -3.08 -34.07 2.81
C ASN A 42 -4.06 -33.34 1.88
N ASP A 43 -3.58 -32.56 0.91
CA ASP A 43 -4.42 -31.90 -0.10
C ASP A 43 -4.95 -32.90 -1.16
N ASP A 44 -4.44 -34.14 -1.21
CA ASP A 44 -4.93 -35.22 -2.08
C ASP A 44 -6.24 -35.89 -1.57
N GLU A 45 -6.60 -35.75 -0.28
CA GLU A 45 -7.84 -36.31 0.28
C GLU A 45 -9.04 -35.33 0.27
N GLN A 46 -8.85 -34.12 -0.25
CA GLN A 46 -9.96 -33.27 -0.67
C GLN A 46 -10.20 -33.44 -2.18
N THR A 47 -10.69 -34.63 -2.53
CA THR A 47 -11.49 -34.82 -3.74
C THR A 47 -12.79 -34.03 -3.61
N THR A 48 -12.69 -32.70 -3.67
CA THR A 48 -13.57 -31.96 -4.57
C THR A 48 -13.38 -32.65 -5.91
N PRO A 49 -14.41 -33.20 -6.57
CA PRO A 49 -14.22 -33.70 -7.92
C PRO A 49 -13.62 -32.54 -8.70
N ALA A 50 -12.38 -32.73 -9.17
CA ALA A 50 -11.81 -31.89 -10.20
C ALA A 50 -12.91 -31.74 -11.25
N PRO A 51 -13.32 -30.52 -11.64
CA PRO A 51 -14.27 -30.40 -12.72
C PRO A 51 -13.61 -31.15 -13.88
N GLU A 52 -14.25 -32.24 -14.30
CA GLU A 52 -13.93 -32.89 -15.56
C GLU A 52 -13.75 -31.78 -16.61
N PRO A 53 -12.80 -31.93 -17.56
CA PRO A 53 -12.48 -30.85 -18.47
C PRO A 53 -13.77 -30.40 -19.17
N VAL A 54 -14.29 -29.24 -18.74
CA VAL A 54 -15.57 -28.62 -19.15
C VAL A 54 -15.59 -28.29 -20.65
N THR A 55 -14.52 -28.61 -21.36
CA THR A 55 -14.39 -28.58 -22.82
C THR A 55 -15.43 -29.43 -23.53
N GLU A 56 -15.97 -30.48 -22.93
CA GLU A 56 -17.03 -31.30 -23.55
C GLU A 56 -18.47 -30.81 -23.26
N ALA A 57 -18.68 -29.94 -22.27
CA ALA A 57 -20.02 -29.46 -21.90
C ALA A 57 -20.60 -28.43 -22.90
N MET A 58 -19.74 -27.68 -23.60
CA MET A 58 -20.19 -26.69 -24.60
C MET A 58 -20.89 -27.32 -25.82
N PRO A 59 -20.35 -28.38 -26.47
CA PRO A 59 -21.07 -29.03 -27.56
C PRO A 59 -22.35 -29.73 -27.08
N GLU A 60 -22.38 -30.25 -25.85
CA GLU A 60 -23.58 -30.89 -25.28
C GLU A 60 -24.74 -29.92 -25.11
N VAL A 61 -24.52 -28.76 -24.50
CA VAL A 61 -25.57 -27.73 -24.34
C VAL A 61 -26.05 -27.22 -25.69
N ALA A 62 -25.14 -27.03 -26.66
CA ALA A 62 -25.51 -26.65 -28.02
C ALA A 62 -26.38 -27.72 -28.71
N ALA A 63 -26.05 -29.01 -28.52
CA ALA A 63 -26.83 -30.13 -29.04
C ALA A 63 -28.21 -30.22 -28.38
N LEU A 64 -28.31 -29.99 -27.07
CA LEU A 64 -29.58 -29.96 -26.34
C LEU A 64 -30.50 -28.83 -26.83
N LEU A 65 -29.96 -27.63 -27.06
CA LEU A 65 -30.72 -26.51 -27.61
C LEU A 65 -31.18 -26.79 -29.05
N ALA A 66 -30.33 -27.42 -29.87
CA ALA A 66 -30.67 -27.81 -31.23
C ALA A 66 -31.77 -28.89 -31.26
N TRP A 67 -31.69 -29.89 -30.37
CA TRP A 67 -32.73 -30.90 -30.20
C TRP A 67 -34.04 -30.27 -29.73
N ALA A 68 -34.00 -29.36 -28.76
CA ALA A 68 -35.18 -28.68 -28.25
C ALA A 68 -35.88 -27.86 -29.34
N ALA A 69 -35.12 -27.17 -30.20
CA ALA A 69 -35.65 -26.40 -31.32
C ALA A 69 -36.32 -27.28 -32.40
N ALA A 70 -35.83 -28.51 -32.58
CA ALA A 70 -36.37 -29.47 -33.54
C ALA A 70 -37.52 -30.34 -32.97
N HIS A 71 -37.92 -30.11 -31.72
CA HIS A 71 -38.89 -30.96 -31.03
C HIS A 71 -40.34 -30.60 -31.39
N ASP A 72 -41.21 -31.62 -31.47
CA ASP A 72 -42.63 -31.43 -31.82
C ASP A 72 -43.46 -30.83 -30.67
N ASP A 73 -43.05 -31.06 -29.41
CA ASP A 73 -43.70 -30.44 -28.26
C ASP A 73 -43.38 -28.93 -28.21
N THR A 74 -44.44 -28.12 -28.16
CA THR A 74 -44.34 -26.65 -28.10
C THR A 74 -43.72 -26.18 -26.79
N LYS A 75 -43.92 -26.92 -25.68
CA LYS A 75 -43.31 -26.59 -24.40
C LYS A 75 -41.79 -26.76 -24.44
N VAL A 76 -41.32 -27.88 -25.01
CA VAL A 76 -39.88 -28.16 -25.14
C VAL A 76 -39.18 -27.11 -26.01
N ARG A 77 -39.80 -26.67 -27.11
CA ARG A 77 -39.29 -25.57 -27.93
C ARG A 77 -39.20 -24.26 -27.16
N ALA A 78 -40.25 -23.89 -26.43
CA ALA A 78 -40.28 -22.66 -25.65
C ALA A 78 -39.21 -22.66 -24.54
N ASP A 79 -39.02 -23.77 -23.85
CA ASP A 79 -37.98 -23.93 -22.83
C ASP A 79 -36.57 -23.80 -23.46
N GLY A 80 -36.36 -24.38 -24.65
CA GLY A 80 -35.12 -24.24 -25.42
C GLY A 80 -34.82 -22.80 -25.84
N GLU A 81 -35.83 -22.07 -26.33
CA GLU A 81 -35.69 -20.65 -26.71
C GLU A 81 -35.35 -19.78 -25.48
N GLN A 82 -36.01 -20.02 -24.35
CA GLN A 82 -35.72 -19.32 -23.10
C GLN A 82 -34.29 -19.60 -22.61
N ALA A 83 -33.86 -20.86 -22.65
CA ALA A 83 -32.50 -21.23 -22.28
C ALA A 83 -31.45 -20.56 -23.20
N ALA A 84 -31.71 -20.51 -24.51
CA ALA A 84 -30.84 -19.83 -25.45
C ALA A 84 -30.74 -18.31 -25.16
N ALA A 85 -31.85 -17.65 -24.83
CA ALA A 85 -31.87 -16.22 -24.48
C ALA A 85 -31.06 -15.93 -23.20
N VAL A 86 -31.18 -16.79 -22.18
CA VAL A 86 -30.41 -16.68 -20.93
C VAL A 86 -28.92 -16.83 -21.20
N LEU A 87 -28.51 -17.82 -22.01
CA LEU A 87 -27.10 -18.02 -22.35
C LEU A 87 -26.51 -16.85 -23.12
N THR A 88 -27.27 -16.22 -24.02
CA THR A 88 -26.83 -15.00 -24.71
C THR A 88 -26.58 -13.87 -23.72
N THR A 89 -27.52 -13.62 -22.81
CA THR A 89 -27.39 -12.61 -21.76
C THR A 89 -26.16 -12.85 -20.87
N LEU A 90 -25.92 -14.10 -20.47
CA LEU A 90 -24.76 -14.47 -19.65
C LEU A 90 -23.43 -14.28 -20.40
N ARG A 91 -23.39 -14.58 -21.70
CA ARG A 91 -22.19 -14.36 -22.52
C ARG A 91 -21.86 -12.88 -22.64
N GLU A 92 -22.87 -12.05 -22.93
CA GLU A 92 -22.71 -10.59 -22.98
C GLU A 92 -22.24 -10.03 -21.63
N ARG A 93 -22.82 -10.50 -20.53
CA ARG A 93 -22.40 -10.10 -19.19
C ARG A 93 -20.94 -10.46 -18.93
N ARG A 94 -20.54 -11.68 -19.28
CA ARG A 94 -19.15 -12.15 -19.12
C ARG A 94 -18.17 -11.32 -19.94
N THR A 95 -18.53 -10.93 -21.16
CA THR A 95 -17.66 -10.07 -21.99
C THR A 95 -17.49 -8.70 -21.37
N VAL A 96 -18.58 -8.10 -20.85
CA VAL A 96 -18.51 -6.81 -20.15
C VAL A 96 -17.66 -6.91 -18.88
N ASP A 97 -17.85 -7.95 -18.08
CA ASP A 97 -17.08 -8.13 -16.85
C ASP A 97 -15.58 -8.33 -17.14
N ALA A 98 -15.23 -9.06 -18.20
CA ALA A 98 -13.84 -9.22 -18.64
C ALA A 98 -13.22 -7.90 -19.14
N GLU A 99 -13.98 -7.07 -19.84
CA GLU A 99 -13.54 -5.73 -20.25
C GLU A 99 -13.32 -4.80 -19.04
N LEU A 100 -14.22 -4.85 -18.05
CA LEU A 100 -14.08 -4.07 -16.81
C LEU A 100 -12.85 -4.49 -16.01
N GLU A 101 -12.57 -5.78 -15.92
CA GLU A 101 -11.36 -6.30 -15.26
C GLU A 101 -10.09 -5.81 -15.98
N LYS A 102 -10.10 -5.82 -17.32
CA LYS A 102 -9.00 -5.30 -18.12
C LYS A 102 -8.78 -3.81 -17.88
N ILE A 103 -9.85 -3.01 -17.89
CA ILE A 103 -9.79 -1.57 -17.62
C ILE A 103 -9.21 -1.32 -16.22
N SER A 104 -9.71 -2.01 -15.21
CA SER A 104 -9.21 -1.91 -13.83
C SER A 104 -7.72 -2.26 -13.72
N SER A 105 -7.28 -3.31 -14.42
CA SER A 105 -5.85 -3.67 -14.48
C SER A 105 -5.01 -2.56 -15.13
N GLU A 106 -5.48 -1.98 -16.24
CA GLU A 106 -4.80 -0.87 -16.91
C GLU A 106 -4.76 0.40 -16.04
N GLU A 107 -5.84 0.72 -15.32
CA GLU A 107 -5.89 1.82 -14.36
C GLU A 107 -4.83 1.67 -13.29
N ASN A 108 -4.74 0.50 -12.64
CA ASN A 108 -3.72 0.21 -11.63
C ASN A 108 -2.29 0.38 -12.18
N GLN A 109 -2.01 -0.14 -13.39
CA GLN A 109 -0.70 0.01 -14.03
C GLN A 109 -0.37 1.49 -14.33
N LEU A 110 -1.35 2.28 -14.76
CA LEU A 110 -1.17 3.70 -15.01
C LEU A 110 -0.92 4.47 -13.72
N GLU A 111 -1.61 4.13 -12.63
CA GLU A 111 -1.38 4.72 -11.31
C GLU A 111 0.04 4.45 -10.80
N GLU A 112 0.53 3.22 -10.91
CA GLU A 112 1.91 2.87 -10.56
C GLU A 112 2.93 3.67 -11.37
N ARG A 113 2.73 3.76 -12.69
CA ARG A 113 3.60 4.57 -13.57
C ARG A 113 3.56 6.04 -13.19
N LEU A 114 2.39 6.58 -12.87
CA LEU A 114 2.23 7.96 -12.43
C LEU A 114 2.92 8.20 -11.08
N ALA A 115 2.82 7.26 -10.15
CA ALA A 115 3.51 7.31 -8.86
C ALA A 115 5.04 7.32 -9.05
N ALA A 116 5.56 6.44 -9.91
CA ALA A 116 6.98 6.40 -10.26
C ALA A 116 7.46 7.73 -10.88
N LEU A 117 6.69 8.30 -11.82
CA LEU A 117 7.01 9.60 -12.41
C LEU A 117 6.98 10.74 -11.38
N ARG A 118 6.01 10.74 -10.47
CA ARG A 118 5.92 11.72 -9.37
C ARG A 118 7.11 11.61 -8.42
N ALA A 119 7.51 10.38 -8.07
CA ALA A 119 8.70 10.13 -7.26
C ALA A 119 9.96 10.66 -7.94
N ARG A 120 10.16 10.35 -9.23
CA ARG A 120 11.29 10.87 -10.03
C ARG A 120 11.26 12.41 -10.16
N LYS A 121 10.09 13.01 -10.33
CA LYS A 121 9.95 14.47 -10.34
C LYS A 121 10.34 15.10 -9.01
N LYS A 122 10.04 14.43 -7.89
CA LYS A 122 10.43 14.89 -6.54
C LYS A 122 11.94 14.82 -6.33
N THR A 123 12.62 13.79 -6.84
CA THR A 123 14.08 13.67 -6.73
C THR A 123 14.83 14.66 -7.62
N LEU A 124 14.30 14.93 -8.83
CA LEU A 124 14.88 15.89 -9.77
C LEU A 124 14.56 17.35 -9.44
N ARG A 125 13.55 17.60 -8.60
CA ARG A 125 13.22 18.96 -8.18
C ARG A 125 14.43 19.53 -7.42
N PRO A 126 15.04 20.63 -7.88
CA PRO A 126 16.12 21.26 -7.13
C PRO A 126 15.58 21.61 -5.75
N GLN A 127 16.31 21.23 -4.70
CA GLN A 127 16.04 21.70 -3.36
C GLN A 127 16.08 23.23 -3.45
N THR A 128 14.92 23.87 -3.42
CA THR A 128 14.86 25.33 -3.41
C THR A 128 15.67 25.78 -2.21
N ALA A 129 16.78 26.49 -2.44
CA ALA A 129 17.72 26.99 -1.44
C ALA A 129 17.08 27.94 -0.38
N GLY A 130 15.75 28.07 -0.38
CA GLY A 130 14.94 28.78 0.60
C GLY A 130 14.31 27.89 1.68
N ALA A 131 14.54 26.57 1.68
CA ALA A 131 14.04 25.68 2.74
C ALA A 131 14.79 25.95 4.06
N LYS A 132 14.27 26.92 4.80
CA LYS A 132 14.52 27.21 6.21
C LYS A 132 15.98 27.58 6.51
N ARG A 133 16.32 28.86 6.36
CA ARG A 133 17.14 29.50 7.40
C ARG A 133 16.36 29.28 8.70
N ARG A 134 16.72 28.26 9.49
CA ARG A 134 16.16 28.05 10.83
C ARG A 134 16.23 29.40 11.52
N ARG A 135 15.08 29.99 11.83
CA ARG A 135 15.01 31.18 12.67
C ARG A 135 15.68 30.74 13.96
N GLN A 136 16.92 31.17 14.18
CA GLN A 136 17.65 30.83 15.40
C GLN A 136 16.74 31.20 16.56
N GLU A 137 16.35 30.20 17.32
CA GLU A 137 15.61 30.37 18.56
C GLU A 137 16.52 31.21 19.45
N ARG A 138 16.03 32.40 19.82
CA ARG A 138 16.84 33.36 20.57
C ARG A 138 16.64 33.05 22.05
N ASP A 139 17.71 32.74 22.75
CA ASP A 139 17.70 32.52 24.21
C ASP A 139 17.46 33.81 25.03
N TYR A 140 17.06 34.90 24.36
CA TYR A 140 16.90 36.22 24.97
C TYR A 140 15.70 36.93 24.34
N GLU A 141 14.97 37.64 25.19
CA GLU A 141 13.85 38.47 24.76
C GLU A 141 14.39 39.83 24.24
N PRO A 142 14.22 40.17 22.95
CA PRO A 142 14.82 41.37 22.37
C PRO A 142 14.32 42.68 22.99
N SER A 143 13.09 42.71 23.52
CA SER A 143 12.56 43.90 24.20
C SER A 143 13.35 44.22 25.48
N THR A 144 13.66 43.19 26.29
CA THR A 144 14.46 43.30 27.51
C THR A 144 15.86 43.83 27.23
N VAL A 145 16.54 43.29 26.21
CA VAL A 145 17.90 43.73 25.86
C VAL A 145 17.90 45.17 25.34
N ARG A 146 16.87 45.59 24.59
CA ARG A 146 16.74 46.99 24.14
C ARG A 146 16.50 47.97 25.30
N ALA A 147 15.66 47.60 26.26
CA ALA A 147 15.40 48.42 27.43
C ALA A 147 16.69 48.64 28.24
N TRP A 148 17.43 47.55 28.52
CA TRP A 148 18.72 47.62 29.19
C TRP A 148 19.74 48.47 28.41
N ALA A 149 19.81 48.27 27.09
CA ALA A 149 20.77 49.00 26.26
C ALA A 149 20.52 50.51 26.29
N ARG A 150 19.26 50.95 26.21
CA ARG A 150 18.90 52.39 26.28
C ARG A 150 19.24 53.01 27.64
N THR A 151 19.05 52.28 28.74
CA THR A 151 19.40 52.80 30.08
C THR A 151 20.91 52.86 30.31
N HIS A 152 21.70 52.06 29.60
CA HIS A 152 23.15 52.01 29.70
C HIS A 152 23.86 52.81 28.58
N GLY A 153 23.13 53.63 27.83
CA GLY A 153 23.68 54.51 26.79
C GLY A 153 24.14 53.79 25.52
N HIS A 154 23.72 52.55 25.29
CA HIS A 154 24.03 51.80 24.07
C HIS A 154 23.03 52.12 22.95
N GLU A 155 23.55 52.39 21.75
CA GLU A 155 22.74 52.64 20.55
C GLU A 155 22.17 51.33 19.98
N VAL A 156 20.84 51.22 19.93
CA VAL A 156 20.14 50.04 19.43
C VAL A 156 18.96 50.43 18.53
N PRO A 157 18.77 49.75 17.38
CA PRO A 157 17.60 49.97 16.52
C PRO A 157 16.28 49.63 17.22
N ASP A 158 15.24 50.41 16.93
CA ASP A 158 13.90 50.21 17.49
C ASP A 158 13.25 48.89 17.06
N ARG A 159 13.62 48.37 15.88
CA ARG A 159 13.13 47.10 15.34
C ARG A 159 14.28 46.27 14.76
N GLY A 160 14.08 44.95 14.69
CA GLY A 160 15.03 44.04 14.03
C GLY A 160 16.02 43.36 14.98
N GLN A 161 17.18 42.97 14.43
CA GLN A 161 18.22 42.23 15.13
C GLN A 161 19.03 43.16 16.05
N ILE A 162 19.34 42.70 17.26
CA ILE A 162 20.15 43.45 18.22
C ILE A 162 21.63 43.30 17.85
N PRO A 163 22.41 44.40 17.83
CA PRO A 163 23.85 44.33 17.59
C PRO A 163 24.54 43.37 18.58
N LYS A 164 25.42 42.50 18.07
CA LYS A 164 26.11 41.48 18.88
C LYS A 164 26.86 42.09 20.07
N LYS A 165 27.49 43.26 19.88
CA LYS A 165 28.20 43.99 20.93
C LYS A 165 27.33 44.31 22.15
N VAL A 166 26.09 44.75 21.90
CA VAL A 166 25.12 45.10 22.95
C VAL A 166 24.63 43.85 23.68
N LEU A 167 24.40 42.79 22.91
CA LEU A 167 23.97 41.51 23.46
C LEU A 167 25.04 40.84 24.31
N ASP A 168 26.31 40.93 23.92
CA ASP A 168 27.44 40.42 24.71
C ASP A 168 27.62 41.23 26.00
N ALA A 169 27.49 42.57 25.95
CA ALA A 169 27.53 43.42 27.13
C ALA A 169 26.36 43.13 28.10
N TRP A 170 25.15 42.93 27.57
CA TRP A 170 24.00 42.50 28.37
C TRP A 170 24.27 41.15 29.03
N ARG A 171 24.77 40.15 28.31
CA ARG A 171 25.14 38.84 28.88
C ARG A 171 26.22 38.93 29.95
N GLN A 172 27.17 39.85 29.81
CA GLN A 172 28.19 40.11 30.84
C GLN A 172 27.55 40.71 32.11
N SER A 173 26.61 41.65 31.96
CA SER A 173 25.86 42.21 33.11
C SER A 173 24.97 41.18 33.81
N GLN A 174 24.39 40.23 33.06
CA GLN A 174 23.53 39.17 33.61
C GLN A 174 24.33 38.01 34.25
N ARG A 175 25.64 37.90 33.96
CA ARG A 175 26.53 36.88 34.54
C ARG A 175 27.08 37.24 35.92
N VAL A 176 26.76 38.42 36.44
CA VAL A 176 27.10 38.86 37.81
C VAL A 176 25.78 39.04 38.54
N PRO A 177 25.43 38.26 39.59
CA PRO A 177 26.23 38.09 40.81
C PRO A 177 26.17 36.71 41.52
N ALA A 178 27.31 36.18 41.97
CA ALA A 178 27.37 35.22 43.09
C ALA A 178 28.76 35.23 43.73
N ALA A 179 29.14 36.35 44.34
CA ALA A 179 30.20 36.39 45.35
C ALA A 179 29.97 37.64 46.20
N VAL A 180 29.48 37.46 47.42
CA VAL A 180 30.03 37.96 48.69
C VAL A 180 28.99 37.63 49.76
N ASN A 181 29.29 36.60 50.56
CA ASN A 181 28.91 36.53 51.97
C ASN A 181 30.14 36.04 52.72
#